data_AF-A0A8S1H816-F1
#
_entry.id   AF-A0A8S1H816-F1
#
_cell.length_a   1.000
_cell.length_b   1.000
_cell.length_c   1.000
_cell.angle_alpha   90.00
_cell.angle_beta   90.00
_cell.angle_gamma   90.00
#
_symmetry.space_group_name_H-M   'P 1'
#
loop_
_entity.id
_entity.type
_entity.pdbx_description
1 polymer ?
#
loop_
_entity_poly.entity_id
_entity_poly.type
_entity_poly.pdbx_seq_one_letter_code
_entity_poly.pdbx_strand_id
1 'polypeptide(L)'
;MEVTQVIADEIGLTDFEESKPQASINGVTTIDLSSPQGNFRVHLVRDANEENVSLEEGSKLAAFYNARFWHEVAAYEKVNFKCGKFHSAFQIAEDEANHSVFVTSFQAGSTRAELGLGELIKVAEQIAHLHAINPATINKEFTSAVKDNHDNISLYKKNLQKSLLDILGYAVSKELAVYFDQPLEVVSKVKTLIEAEEDVDEEDPRVLCHGRLTAENCKFDERGEVAEIADWENIHLGNPARDLTNLILTSASPSLRRKQFMKVFHHYFYILVDLRPPKYQLPELKTWFRRNHAALVLEGIERLLEILSESDDEELKKKAALRWESALDDAVDFHSGNYLSDGEQTFFSYKD
;
A
#
# COMPACT_ATOMS: atom_id res chain seq x y z
N MET A 1 -21.70 -25.59 7.50
CA MET A 1 -21.00 -25.64 6.21
C MET A 1 -19.86 -24.65 6.32
N GLU A 2 -18.65 -25.02 5.94
CA GLU A 2 -17.52 -24.09 6.01
C GLU A 2 -17.78 -22.90 5.08
N VAL A 3 -17.50 -21.67 5.52
CA VAL A 3 -17.79 -20.43 4.78
C VAL A 3 -17.20 -20.49 3.37
N THR A 4 -16.00 -21.07 3.21
CA THR A 4 -15.36 -21.27 1.91
C THR A 4 -16.19 -22.14 0.96
N GLN A 5 -16.83 -23.20 1.47
CA GLN A 5 -17.67 -24.07 0.64
C GLN A 5 -18.93 -23.34 0.15
N VAL A 6 -19.56 -22.53 1.01
CA VAL A 6 -20.70 -21.68 0.62
C VAL A 6 -20.30 -20.77 -0.54
N ILE A 7 -19.11 -20.15 -0.44
CA ILE A 7 -18.59 -19.24 -1.45
C ILE A 7 -18.28 -19.99 -2.73
N ALA A 8 -17.58 -21.12 -2.65
CA ALA A 8 -17.24 -21.96 -3.80
C ALA A 8 -18.49 -22.38 -4.58
N ASP A 9 -19.54 -22.81 -3.87
CA ASP A 9 -20.83 -23.17 -4.48
C ASP A 9 -21.47 -21.96 -5.19
N GLU A 10 -21.44 -20.78 -4.57
CA GLU A 10 -21.99 -19.53 -5.13
C GLU A 10 -21.26 -19.10 -6.43
N ILE A 11 -19.95 -19.34 -6.52
CA ILE A 11 -19.17 -19.06 -7.74
C ILE A 11 -19.00 -20.27 -8.67
N GLY A 12 -19.67 -21.39 -8.37
CA GLY A 12 -19.71 -22.59 -9.23
C GLY A 12 -18.40 -23.39 -9.28
N LEU A 13 -17.58 -23.34 -8.22
CA LEU A 13 -16.37 -24.17 -8.08
C LEU A 13 -16.71 -25.51 -7.43
N THR A 14 -16.24 -26.61 -8.02
CA THR A 14 -16.47 -27.97 -7.51
C THR A 14 -15.20 -28.65 -7.00
N ASP A 15 -14.03 -28.27 -7.54
CA ASP A 15 -12.71 -28.75 -7.13
C ASP A 15 -11.79 -27.53 -6.99
N PHE A 16 -11.36 -27.23 -5.75
CA PHE A 16 -10.48 -26.11 -5.48
C PHE A 16 -9.51 -26.41 -4.35
N GLU A 17 -8.36 -25.75 -4.38
CA GLU A 17 -7.42 -25.64 -3.27
C GLU A 17 -7.58 -24.25 -2.63
N GLU A 18 -7.68 -24.20 -1.31
CA GLU A 18 -7.76 -22.95 -0.55
C GLU A 18 -6.42 -22.59 0.09
N SER A 19 -6.10 -21.29 0.11
CA SER A 19 -5.03 -20.76 0.95
C SER A 19 -5.48 -20.67 2.41
N LYS A 20 -4.51 -20.56 3.33
CA LYS A 20 -4.83 -20.13 4.70
C LYS A 20 -5.48 -18.73 4.66
N PRO A 21 -6.53 -18.49 5.45
CA PRO A 21 -7.11 -17.15 5.58
C PRO A 21 -6.06 -16.15 6.10
N GLN A 22 -6.05 -14.96 5.52
CA GLN A 22 -5.17 -13.86 5.91
C GLN A 22 -6.00 -12.61 6.18
N ALA A 23 -5.88 -12.04 7.38
CA ALA A 23 -6.47 -10.75 7.69
C ALA A 23 -5.52 -9.63 7.26
N SER A 24 -6.05 -8.63 6.57
CA SER A 24 -5.31 -7.41 6.28
C SER A 24 -5.14 -6.56 7.54
N ILE A 25 -4.29 -5.54 7.44
CA ILE A 25 -4.09 -4.55 8.50
C ILE A 25 -5.37 -3.77 8.83
N ASN A 26 -6.28 -3.64 7.87
CA ASN A 26 -7.59 -3.03 8.08
C ASN A 26 -8.66 -4.08 8.41
N GLY A 27 -8.28 -5.30 8.79
CA GLY A 27 -9.19 -6.34 9.28
C GLY A 27 -10.09 -6.98 8.22
N VAL A 28 -9.77 -6.87 6.93
CA VAL A 28 -10.46 -7.61 5.86
C VAL A 28 -9.81 -8.98 5.70
N THR A 29 -10.61 -10.05 5.78
CA THR A 29 -10.11 -11.41 5.60
C THR A 29 -10.08 -11.75 4.11
N THR A 30 -8.96 -12.29 3.65
CA THR A 30 -8.77 -12.78 2.29
C THR A 30 -8.45 -14.25 2.25
N ILE A 31 -8.99 -14.94 1.24
CA ILE A 31 -8.75 -16.36 0.96
C ILE A 31 -8.58 -16.52 -0.55
N ASP A 32 -7.46 -17.09 -0.99
CA ASP A 32 -7.24 -17.41 -2.40
C ASP A 32 -7.73 -18.85 -2.67
N LEU A 33 -8.57 -19.02 -3.70
CA LEU A 33 -9.09 -20.28 -4.20
C LEU A 33 -8.48 -20.57 -5.57
N SER A 34 -7.80 -21.70 -5.71
CA SER A 34 -7.18 -22.15 -6.97
C SER A 34 -7.97 -23.33 -7.53
N SER A 35 -8.43 -23.22 -8.77
CA SER A 35 -9.24 -24.25 -9.44
C SER A 35 -8.82 -24.41 -10.91
N PRO A 36 -9.22 -25.50 -11.59
CA PRO A 36 -9.06 -25.61 -13.04
C PRO A 36 -9.76 -24.47 -13.83
N GLN A 37 -10.78 -23.82 -13.25
CA GLN A 37 -11.47 -22.68 -13.86
C GLN A 37 -10.70 -21.36 -13.72
N GLY A 38 -9.70 -21.29 -12.81
CA GLY A 38 -8.90 -20.10 -12.57
C GLY A 38 -8.59 -19.88 -11.08
N ASN A 39 -7.97 -18.73 -10.78
CA ASN A 39 -7.67 -18.29 -9.43
C ASN A 39 -8.61 -17.18 -9.01
N PHE A 40 -9.18 -17.31 -7.81
CA PHE A 40 -10.14 -16.39 -7.24
C PHE A 40 -9.67 -15.93 -5.87
N ARG A 41 -9.83 -14.64 -5.57
CA ARG A 41 -9.61 -14.10 -4.23
C ARG A 41 -10.94 -13.70 -3.64
N VAL A 42 -11.27 -14.33 -2.53
CA VAL A 42 -12.40 -13.98 -1.67
C VAL A 42 -11.94 -12.88 -0.73
N HIS A 43 -12.76 -11.85 -0.60
CA HIS A 43 -12.64 -10.83 0.43
C HIS A 43 -13.88 -10.89 1.32
N LEU A 44 -13.70 -10.93 2.63
CA LEU A 44 -14.74 -11.13 3.63
C LEU A 44 -14.57 -10.14 4.78
N VAL A 45 -15.65 -9.49 5.17
CA VAL A 45 -15.72 -8.70 6.40
C VAL A 45 -17.00 -9.05 7.16
N ARG A 46 -16.90 -9.09 8.49
CA ARG A 46 -18.09 -9.24 9.34
C ARG A 46 -18.86 -7.93 9.36
N ASP A 47 -20.14 -8.02 9.08
CA ASP A 47 -21.10 -6.93 9.10
C ASP A 47 -21.97 -7.07 10.35
N ALA A 48 -21.61 -6.34 11.39
CA ALA A 48 -22.46 -6.20 12.56
C ALA A 48 -23.58 -5.24 12.16
N ASN A 49 -24.81 -5.74 11.97
CA ASN A 49 -25.99 -4.94 11.61
C ASN A 49 -26.43 -3.97 12.74
N GLU A 50 -25.49 -3.37 13.45
CA GLU A 50 -25.73 -2.49 14.58
C GLU A 50 -25.81 -1.03 14.12
N GLU A 51 -26.77 -0.27 14.66
CA GLU A 51 -26.91 1.17 14.36
C GLU A 51 -25.72 2.00 14.87
N ASN A 52 -24.91 1.47 15.79
CA ASN A 52 -23.75 2.13 16.39
C ASN A 52 -22.48 1.29 16.20
N VAL A 53 -21.89 1.36 15.01
CA VAL A 53 -20.63 0.68 14.70
C VAL A 53 -19.46 1.40 15.37
N SER A 54 -18.56 0.68 16.03
CA SER A 54 -17.33 1.26 16.60
C SER A 54 -16.43 1.85 15.50
N LEU A 55 -15.53 2.79 15.83
CA LEU A 55 -14.60 3.34 14.83
C LEU A 55 -13.73 2.25 14.18
N GLU A 56 -13.33 1.24 14.97
CA GLU A 56 -12.58 0.10 14.47
C GLU A 56 -13.38 -0.68 13.41
N GLU A 57 -14.58 -1.13 13.75
CA GLU A 57 -15.45 -1.87 12.82
C GLU A 57 -15.84 -1.04 11.60
N GLY A 58 -16.10 0.26 11.80
CA GLY A 58 -16.38 1.20 10.72
C GLY A 58 -15.20 1.34 9.76
N SER A 59 -13.96 1.31 10.27
CA SER A 59 -12.76 1.32 9.43
C SER A 59 -12.59 0.02 8.63
N LYS A 60 -12.93 -1.13 9.21
CA LYS A 60 -12.89 -2.45 8.54
C LYS A 60 -13.88 -2.51 7.38
N LEU A 61 -15.11 -2.06 7.63
CA LEU A 61 -16.14 -1.94 6.59
C LEU A 61 -15.71 -0.94 5.51
N ALA A 62 -15.18 0.22 5.89
CA ALA A 62 -14.69 1.22 4.95
C ALA A 62 -13.57 0.65 4.04
N ALA A 63 -12.61 -0.08 4.60
CA ALA A 63 -11.54 -0.75 3.86
C ALA A 63 -12.08 -1.79 2.87
N PHE A 64 -13.01 -2.63 3.33
CA PHE A 64 -13.68 -3.63 2.48
C PHE A 64 -14.42 -2.97 1.31
N TYR A 65 -15.23 -1.95 1.58
CA TYR A 65 -16.01 -1.28 0.53
C TYR A 65 -15.13 -0.48 -0.43
N ASN A 66 -14.02 0.10 0.04
CA ASN A 66 -13.04 0.74 -0.83
C ASN A 66 -12.43 -0.22 -1.85
N ALA A 67 -11.95 -1.37 -1.39
CA ALA A 67 -11.42 -2.40 -2.28
C ALA A 67 -12.49 -2.88 -3.26
N ARG A 68 -13.71 -3.16 -2.77
CA ARG A 68 -14.84 -3.59 -3.60
C ARG A 68 -15.17 -2.57 -4.69
N PHE A 69 -15.36 -1.30 -4.33
CA PHE A 69 -15.73 -0.24 -5.26
C PHE A 69 -14.68 -0.05 -6.34
N TRP A 70 -13.40 -0.12 -5.98
CA TRP A 70 -12.33 -0.08 -6.98
C TRP A 70 -12.46 -1.22 -8.00
N HIS A 71 -12.63 -2.46 -7.54
CA HIS A 71 -12.74 -3.61 -8.45
C HIS A 71 -14.00 -3.54 -9.34
N GLU A 72 -15.13 -3.11 -8.80
CA GLU A 72 -16.38 -2.89 -9.57
C GLU A 72 -16.18 -1.82 -10.65
N VAL A 73 -15.60 -0.68 -10.29
CA VAL A 73 -15.31 0.41 -11.23
C VAL A 73 -14.29 -0.01 -12.29
N ALA A 74 -13.19 -0.63 -11.90
CA ALA A 74 -12.16 -1.07 -12.82
C ALA A 74 -12.72 -2.05 -13.87
N ALA A 75 -13.63 -2.94 -13.45
CA ALA A 75 -14.34 -3.85 -14.34
C ALA A 75 -15.34 -3.13 -15.26
N TYR A 76 -16.18 -2.25 -14.70
CA TYR A 76 -17.23 -1.55 -15.44
C TYR A 76 -16.66 -0.56 -16.47
N GLU A 77 -15.70 0.27 -16.05
CA GLU A 77 -15.02 1.26 -16.90
C GLU A 77 -13.94 0.63 -17.80
N LYS A 78 -13.71 -0.69 -17.70
CA LYS A 78 -12.69 -1.43 -18.45
C LYS A 78 -11.31 -0.78 -18.32
N VAL A 79 -10.96 -0.38 -17.10
CA VAL A 79 -9.67 0.21 -16.79
C VAL A 79 -8.59 -0.82 -17.11
N ASN A 80 -7.68 -0.47 -18.01
CA ASN A 80 -6.54 -1.32 -18.34
C ASN A 80 -5.44 -1.17 -17.28
N PHE A 81 -5.69 -1.78 -16.12
CA PHE A 81 -4.78 -1.76 -14.97
C PHE A 81 -4.61 -3.18 -14.44
N LYS A 82 -3.41 -3.51 -13.92
CA LYS A 82 -3.07 -4.82 -13.38
C LYS A 82 -3.64 -5.01 -11.97
N CYS A 83 -4.93 -5.22 -11.84
CA CYS A 83 -5.59 -5.61 -10.58
C CYS A 83 -6.48 -6.84 -10.79
N GLY A 84 -6.92 -7.46 -9.68
CA GLY A 84 -7.98 -8.48 -9.73
C GLY A 84 -9.23 -7.98 -10.46
N LYS A 85 -9.88 -8.84 -11.23
CA LYS A 85 -11.13 -8.54 -11.94
C LYS A 85 -12.31 -8.91 -11.06
N PHE A 86 -13.21 -7.97 -10.83
CA PHE A 86 -14.44 -8.24 -10.10
C PHE A 86 -15.23 -9.40 -10.71
N HIS A 87 -15.71 -10.31 -9.86
CA HIS A 87 -16.51 -11.47 -10.26
C HIS A 87 -17.94 -11.36 -9.72
N SER A 88 -18.10 -11.33 -8.39
CA SER A 88 -19.40 -11.27 -7.72
C SER A 88 -19.28 -10.65 -6.33
N ALA A 89 -20.39 -10.21 -5.77
CA ALA A 89 -20.51 -9.80 -4.37
C ALA A 89 -21.87 -10.25 -3.83
N PHE A 90 -21.89 -10.72 -2.59
CA PHE A 90 -23.06 -11.28 -1.93
C PHE A 90 -22.89 -11.24 -0.40
N GLN A 91 -23.93 -11.64 0.33
CA GLN A 91 -23.90 -11.73 1.79
C GLN A 91 -24.11 -13.17 2.23
N ILE A 92 -23.40 -13.58 3.27
CA ILE A 92 -23.58 -14.87 3.94
C ILE A 92 -24.15 -14.59 5.33
N ALA A 93 -25.33 -15.12 5.61
CA ALA A 93 -25.93 -15.07 6.93
C ALA A 93 -25.47 -16.27 7.76
N GLU A 94 -24.82 -16.02 8.89
CA GLU A 94 -24.60 -16.96 9.98
C GLU A 94 -25.47 -16.56 11.18
N ASP A 95 -25.82 -17.52 12.04
CA ASP A 95 -26.86 -17.37 13.08
C ASP A 95 -26.79 -16.07 13.92
N GLU A 96 -25.58 -15.51 14.14
CA GLU A 96 -25.35 -14.28 14.90
C GLU A 96 -24.54 -13.21 14.14
N ALA A 97 -24.28 -13.39 12.84
CA ALA A 97 -23.46 -12.47 12.05
C ALA A 97 -23.77 -12.52 10.55
N ASN A 98 -23.82 -11.36 9.90
CA ASN A 98 -23.74 -11.29 8.44
C ASN A 98 -22.28 -11.10 8.03
N HIS A 99 -21.90 -11.73 6.93
CA HIS A 99 -20.62 -11.51 6.29
C HIS A 99 -20.85 -10.91 4.92
N SER A 100 -20.24 -9.76 4.67
CA SER A 100 -20.18 -9.17 3.33
C SER A 100 -19.01 -9.77 2.58
N VAL A 101 -19.28 -10.29 1.38
CA VAL A 101 -18.29 -10.97 0.53
C VAL A 101 -18.21 -10.30 -0.84
N PHE A 102 -17.00 -10.13 -1.35
CA PHE A 102 -16.79 -9.97 -2.79
C PHE A 102 -15.66 -10.87 -3.27
N VAL A 103 -15.76 -11.30 -4.53
CA VAL A 103 -14.81 -12.21 -5.16
C VAL A 103 -14.20 -11.51 -6.36
N THR A 104 -12.87 -11.62 -6.50
CA THR A 104 -12.14 -11.22 -7.70
C THR A 104 -11.47 -12.43 -8.34
N SER A 105 -11.27 -12.40 -9.66
CA SER A 105 -10.37 -13.33 -10.35
C SER A 105 -9.02 -12.66 -10.56
N PHE A 106 -7.93 -13.39 -10.39
CA PHE A 106 -6.59 -12.83 -10.49
C PHE A 106 -5.64 -13.72 -11.29
N GLN A 107 -4.56 -13.12 -11.80
CA GLN A 107 -3.48 -13.83 -12.44
C GLN A 107 -2.46 -14.26 -11.38
N ALA A 108 -2.12 -15.55 -11.37
CA ALA A 108 -1.10 -16.06 -10.47
C ALA A 108 0.26 -15.35 -10.70
N GLY A 109 0.99 -15.15 -9.62
CA GLY A 109 2.30 -14.53 -9.62
C GLY A 109 2.96 -14.65 -8.25
N SER A 110 4.23 -14.26 -8.18
CA SER A 110 5.02 -14.30 -6.95
C SER A 110 5.26 -12.89 -6.42
N THR A 111 5.12 -12.74 -5.10
CA THR A 111 5.52 -11.52 -4.40
C THR A 111 7.02 -11.53 -4.14
N ARG A 112 7.58 -10.36 -3.84
CA ARG A 112 9.00 -10.20 -3.50
C ARG A 112 9.10 -9.33 -2.26
N ALA A 113 10.06 -9.63 -1.38
CA ALA A 113 10.30 -8.83 -0.17
C ALA A 113 11.09 -7.53 -0.47
N GLU A 114 11.76 -7.46 -1.62
CA GLU A 114 12.52 -6.31 -2.10
C GLU A 114 12.43 -6.24 -3.62
N LEU A 115 12.40 -5.03 -4.17
CA LEU A 115 12.36 -4.74 -5.59
C LEU A 115 13.64 -4.03 -6.04
N GLY A 116 14.25 -4.54 -7.10
CA GLY A 116 15.29 -3.84 -7.84
C GLY A 116 14.75 -2.73 -8.72
N LEU A 117 15.65 -1.95 -9.32
CA LEU A 117 15.29 -0.77 -10.10
C LEU A 117 14.35 -1.09 -11.28
N GLY A 118 14.58 -2.19 -11.97
CA GLY A 118 13.74 -2.60 -13.10
C GLY A 118 12.30 -2.93 -12.68
N GLU A 119 12.12 -3.57 -11.52
CA GLU A 119 10.79 -3.91 -11.00
C GLU A 119 10.07 -2.67 -10.48
N LEU A 120 10.78 -1.80 -9.75
CA LEU A 120 10.23 -0.52 -9.30
C LEU A 120 9.75 0.32 -10.47
N ILE A 121 10.51 0.34 -11.57
CA ILE A 121 10.12 1.01 -12.81
C ILE A 121 8.81 0.42 -13.34
N LYS A 122 8.71 -0.91 -13.51
CA LYS A 122 7.50 -1.57 -14.02
C LYS A 122 6.26 -1.30 -13.16
N VAL A 123 6.41 -1.30 -11.83
CA VAL A 123 5.32 -0.93 -10.92
C VAL A 123 4.95 0.54 -11.11
N ALA A 124 5.94 1.43 -11.20
CA ALA A 124 5.72 2.86 -11.43
C ALA A 124 5.02 3.14 -12.78
N GLU A 125 5.24 2.33 -13.82
CA GLU A 125 4.47 2.40 -15.07
C GLU A 125 2.97 2.15 -14.80
N GLN A 126 2.64 1.10 -14.05
CA GLN A 126 1.25 0.80 -13.70
C GLN A 126 0.62 1.95 -12.89
N ILE A 127 1.36 2.52 -11.94
CA ILE A 127 0.89 3.65 -11.15
C ILE A 127 0.67 4.90 -12.01
N ALA A 128 1.49 5.14 -13.05
CA ALA A 128 1.20 6.21 -14.01
C ALA A 128 -0.14 5.98 -14.73
N HIS A 129 -0.48 4.73 -15.10
CA HIS A 129 -1.79 4.39 -15.65
C HIS A 129 -2.93 4.66 -14.68
N LEU A 130 -2.78 4.31 -13.39
CA LEU A 130 -3.77 4.62 -12.35
C LEU A 130 -3.95 6.13 -12.19
N HIS A 131 -2.85 6.87 -12.05
CA HIS A 131 -2.87 8.31 -11.82
C HIS A 131 -3.33 9.12 -13.04
N ALA A 132 -3.26 8.54 -14.24
CA ALA A 132 -3.81 9.14 -15.45
C ALA A 132 -5.36 9.12 -15.46
N ILE A 133 -5.99 8.18 -14.75
CA ILE A 133 -7.45 8.10 -14.66
C ILE A 133 -7.98 9.41 -14.09
N ASN A 134 -9.01 9.97 -14.72
CA ASN A 134 -9.66 11.18 -14.24
C ASN A 134 -10.77 10.82 -13.25
N PRO A 135 -10.64 11.08 -11.94
CA PRO A 135 -11.71 10.76 -10.99
C PRO A 135 -13.03 11.45 -11.36
N ALA A 136 -12.94 12.63 -11.99
CA ALA A 136 -14.10 13.37 -12.49
C ALA A 136 -14.88 12.65 -13.61
N THR A 137 -14.29 11.66 -14.28
CA THR A 137 -14.95 10.88 -15.34
C THR A 137 -15.39 9.50 -14.90
N ILE A 138 -14.96 9.00 -13.72
CA ILE A 138 -15.33 7.67 -13.23
C ILE A 138 -16.78 7.70 -12.73
N ASN A 139 -17.03 8.35 -11.59
CA ASN A 139 -18.34 8.56 -10.98
C ASN A 139 -18.14 9.47 -9.76
N LYS A 140 -19.01 10.47 -9.56
CA LYS A 140 -18.97 11.31 -8.36
C LYS A 140 -19.28 10.53 -7.08
N GLU A 141 -20.19 9.56 -7.15
CA GLU A 141 -20.56 8.71 -6.03
C GLU A 141 -19.38 7.84 -5.60
N PHE A 142 -18.67 7.21 -6.55
CA PHE A 142 -17.43 6.48 -6.29
C PHE A 142 -16.42 7.36 -5.56
N THR A 143 -16.19 8.57 -6.08
CA THR A 143 -15.18 9.48 -5.52
C THR A 143 -15.54 9.92 -4.10
N SER A 144 -16.83 10.21 -3.84
CA SER A 144 -17.31 10.56 -2.49
C SER A 144 -17.17 9.39 -1.53
N ALA A 145 -17.64 8.21 -1.92
CA ALA A 145 -17.60 7.03 -1.08
C ALA A 145 -16.16 6.62 -0.72
N VAL A 146 -15.26 6.62 -1.71
CA VAL A 146 -13.84 6.32 -1.51
C VAL A 146 -13.19 7.30 -0.54
N LYS A 147 -13.50 8.60 -0.68
CA LYS A 147 -13.00 9.63 0.24
C LYS A 147 -13.53 9.41 1.66
N ASP A 148 -14.83 9.25 1.84
CA ASP A 148 -15.45 9.12 3.17
C ASP A 148 -14.96 7.86 3.90
N ASN A 149 -14.83 6.75 3.16
CA ASN A 149 -14.23 5.52 3.67
C ASN A 149 -12.76 5.71 4.05
N HIS A 150 -11.97 6.37 3.20
CA HIS A 150 -10.56 6.61 3.50
C HIS A 150 -10.38 7.55 4.71
N ASP A 151 -11.26 8.52 4.90
CA ASP A 151 -11.27 9.40 6.06
C ASP A 151 -11.49 8.58 7.36
N ASN A 152 -12.41 7.60 7.34
CA ASN A 152 -12.62 6.68 8.47
C ASN A 152 -11.41 5.78 8.74
N ILE A 153 -10.80 5.19 7.70
CA ILE A 153 -9.58 4.37 7.82
C ILE A 153 -8.44 5.21 8.42
N SER A 154 -8.25 6.41 7.88
CA SER A 154 -7.20 7.34 8.32
C SER A 154 -7.40 7.79 9.76
N LEU A 155 -8.63 8.07 10.17
CA LEU A 155 -8.96 8.44 11.55
C LEU A 155 -8.66 7.30 12.52
N TYR A 156 -9.02 6.06 12.16
CA TYR A 156 -8.70 4.90 12.98
C TYR A 156 -7.18 4.70 13.11
N LYS A 157 -6.44 4.77 12.00
CA LYS A 157 -4.97 4.65 12.00
C LYS A 157 -4.28 5.71 12.86
N LYS A 158 -4.73 6.97 12.77
CA LYS A 158 -4.23 8.06 13.64
C LYS A 158 -4.45 7.76 15.13
N ASN A 159 -5.60 7.17 15.49
CA ASN A 159 -5.87 6.78 16.86
C ASN A 159 -4.97 5.64 17.35
N LEU A 160 -4.57 4.72 16.47
CA LEU A 160 -3.63 3.64 16.80
C LEU A 160 -2.17 4.12 16.88
N GLN A 161 -1.80 5.14 16.11
CA GLN A 161 -0.41 5.58 15.93
C GLN A 161 0.30 5.83 17.26
N LYS A 162 -0.36 6.49 18.23
CA LYS A 162 0.22 6.74 19.55
C LYS A 162 0.58 5.44 20.28
N SER A 163 -0.32 4.46 20.27
CA SER A 163 -0.08 3.16 20.90
C SER A 163 1.04 2.39 20.21
N LEU A 164 1.11 2.44 18.86
CA LEU A 164 2.18 1.83 18.09
C LEU A 164 3.55 2.43 18.40
N LEU A 165 3.62 3.75 18.60
CA LEU A 165 4.85 4.44 18.99
C LEU A 165 5.35 4.02 20.38
N ASP A 166 4.43 3.88 21.34
CA ASP A 166 4.75 3.40 22.68
C ASP A 166 5.25 1.94 22.65
N ILE A 167 4.60 1.08 21.85
CA ILE A 167 5.01 -0.32 21.64
C ILE A 167 6.41 -0.37 21.01
N LEU A 168 6.65 0.38 19.93
CA LEU A 168 7.95 0.45 19.27
C LEU A 168 9.03 0.88 20.25
N GLY A 169 8.81 1.95 21.01
CA GLY A 169 9.80 2.45 21.96
C GLY A 169 10.14 1.43 23.05
N TYR A 170 9.14 0.72 23.55
CA TYR A 170 9.36 -0.36 24.51
C TYR A 170 10.12 -1.54 23.88
N ALA A 171 9.69 -2.02 22.72
CA ALA A 171 10.23 -3.21 22.07
C ALA A 171 11.68 -3.02 21.60
N VAL A 172 12.00 -1.85 21.03
CA VAL A 172 13.36 -1.49 20.59
C VAL A 172 14.30 -1.28 21.79
N SER A 173 13.78 -0.95 22.97
CA SER A 173 14.59 -0.90 24.20
C SER A 173 14.87 -2.28 24.82
N LYS A 174 14.28 -3.35 24.26
CA LYS A 174 14.32 -4.71 24.80
C LYS A 174 14.57 -5.75 23.72
N GLU A 175 13.61 -6.63 23.45
CA GLU A 175 13.77 -7.81 22.61
C GLU A 175 14.08 -7.50 21.15
N LEU A 176 13.61 -6.36 20.62
CA LEU A 176 13.82 -6.02 19.21
C LEU A 176 15.11 -5.23 18.96
N ALA A 177 15.81 -4.79 20.01
CA ALA A 177 17.04 -4.00 19.90
C ALA A 177 18.10 -4.64 18.98
N VAL A 178 18.12 -5.98 18.93
CA VAL A 178 19.09 -6.78 18.16
C VAL A 178 18.98 -6.58 16.64
N TYR A 179 17.82 -6.13 16.15
CA TYR A 179 17.58 -5.96 14.72
C TYR A 179 17.95 -4.58 14.19
N PHE A 180 18.23 -3.61 15.06
CA PHE A 180 18.55 -2.23 14.72
C PHE A 180 20.06 -1.98 14.87
N ASP A 181 20.60 -1.11 14.02
CA ASP A 181 21.99 -0.65 14.10
C ASP A 181 22.15 0.34 15.26
N GLN A 182 21.18 1.24 15.45
CA GLN A 182 21.20 2.31 16.44
C GLN A 182 19.91 2.32 17.29
N PRO A 183 19.61 1.23 18.02
CA PRO A 183 18.34 1.09 18.76
C PRO A 183 18.10 2.20 19.79
N LEU A 184 19.16 2.75 20.38
CA LEU A 184 19.05 3.85 21.35
C LEU A 184 18.62 5.19 20.71
N GLU A 185 18.82 5.36 19.41
CA GLU A 185 18.50 6.59 18.68
C GLU A 185 17.13 6.53 17.99
N VAL A 186 16.59 5.33 17.74
CA VAL A 186 15.30 5.13 17.06
C VAL A 186 14.20 5.98 17.69
N VAL A 187 14.06 5.94 19.02
CA VAL A 187 13.00 6.67 19.72
C VAL A 187 13.18 8.19 19.62
N SER A 188 14.40 8.71 19.70
CA SER A 188 14.63 10.16 19.55
C SER A 188 14.42 10.63 18.12
N LYS A 189 14.82 9.83 17.13
CA LYS A 189 14.60 10.12 15.71
C LYS A 189 13.11 10.15 15.38
N VAL A 190 12.35 9.16 15.87
CA VAL A 190 10.88 9.12 15.72
C VAL A 190 10.21 10.35 16.35
N LYS A 191 10.60 10.74 17.57
CA LYS A 191 10.08 11.96 18.21
C LYS A 191 10.36 13.22 17.39
N THR A 192 11.58 13.32 16.84
CA THR A 192 11.96 14.43 15.95
C THR A 192 11.02 14.52 14.75
N LEU A 193 10.66 13.38 14.13
CA LEU A 193 9.74 13.37 12.98
C LEU A 193 8.31 13.75 13.35
N ILE A 194 7.81 13.33 14.52
CA ILE A 194 6.47 13.67 15.00
C ILE A 194 6.37 15.19 15.25
N GLU A 195 7.39 15.78 15.85
CA GLU A 195 7.45 17.23 16.08
C GLU A 195 7.59 18.04 14.79
N ALA A 196 8.09 17.40 13.73
CA ALA A 196 8.31 17.98 12.41
C ALA A 196 7.17 17.70 11.41
N GLU A 197 6.12 16.99 11.81
CA GLU A 197 5.05 16.60 10.91
C GLU A 197 4.33 17.86 10.38
N GLU A 198 4.34 18.03 9.06
CA GLU A 198 3.68 19.13 8.37
C GLU A 198 2.27 18.73 7.93
N ASP A 199 1.34 19.68 7.98
CA ASP A 199 -0.01 19.47 7.46
C ASP A 199 -0.01 19.21 5.95
N VAL A 200 -1.01 18.45 5.50
CA VAL A 200 -1.22 18.18 4.07
C VAL A 200 -1.58 19.48 3.37
N ASP A 201 -0.84 19.80 2.31
CA ASP A 201 -1.14 20.94 1.46
C ASP A 201 -2.41 20.69 0.63
N GLU A 202 -3.42 21.57 0.80
CA GLU A 202 -4.67 21.49 0.06
C GLU A 202 -4.51 21.81 -1.43
N GLU A 203 -3.41 22.47 -1.83
CA GLU A 203 -3.14 22.84 -3.23
C GLU A 203 -2.51 21.71 -4.04
N ASP A 204 -2.10 20.62 -3.39
CA ASP A 204 -1.51 19.46 -4.05
C ASP A 204 -2.45 18.85 -5.11
N PRO A 205 -1.93 18.42 -6.27
CA PRO A 205 -2.72 17.67 -7.23
C PRO A 205 -3.22 16.37 -6.59
N ARG A 206 -4.54 16.15 -6.69
CA ARG A 206 -5.20 14.93 -6.20
C ARG A 206 -5.41 13.95 -7.35
N VAL A 207 -4.83 12.76 -7.21
CA VAL A 207 -5.05 11.61 -8.13
C VAL A 207 -5.58 10.42 -7.33
N LEU A 208 -6.12 9.42 -8.02
CA LEU A 208 -6.51 8.17 -7.37
C LEU A 208 -5.24 7.39 -6.98
N CYS A 209 -4.93 7.33 -5.70
CA CYS A 209 -3.78 6.62 -5.16
C CYS A 209 -4.19 5.25 -4.63
N HIS A 210 -3.29 4.28 -4.72
CA HIS A 210 -3.41 2.97 -4.09
C HIS A 210 -3.40 3.07 -2.56
N GLY A 211 -2.58 3.96 -2.00
CA GLY A 211 -2.52 4.29 -0.58
C GLY A 211 -1.80 3.28 0.32
N ARG A 212 -1.37 2.13 -0.22
CA ARG A 212 -0.50 1.16 0.46
C ARG A 212 0.32 0.35 -0.54
N LEU A 213 0.97 1.06 -1.46
CA LEU A 213 1.76 0.41 -2.49
C LEU A 213 3.09 -0.09 -1.94
N THR A 214 3.28 -1.42 -1.91
CA THR A 214 4.49 -2.11 -1.42
C THR A 214 4.83 -3.29 -2.32
N ALA A 215 6.03 -3.86 -2.16
CA ALA A 215 6.45 -5.06 -2.89
C ALA A 215 5.56 -6.28 -2.64
N GLU A 216 5.06 -6.42 -1.42
CA GLU A 216 4.19 -7.52 -0.99
C GLU A 216 2.83 -7.47 -1.69
N ASN A 217 2.39 -6.25 -2.04
CA ASN A 217 1.16 -6.01 -2.79
C ASN A 217 1.36 -6.11 -4.31
N CYS A 218 2.58 -6.35 -4.80
CA CYS A 218 2.91 -6.50 -6.21
C CYS A 218 3.28 -7.95 -6.53
N LYS A 219 2.48 -8.63 -7.35
CA LYS A 219 2.78 -9.97 -7.87
C LYS A 219 3.39 -9.89 -9.26
N PHE A 220 4.45 -10.65 -9.48
CA PHE A 220 5.17 -10.73 -10.76
C PHE A 220 4.99 -12.10 -11.40
N ASP A 221 4.81 -12.13 -12.72
CA ASP A 221 4.80 -13.36 -13.49
C ASP A 221 6.21 -13.94 -13.69
N GLU A 222 6.30 -15.10 -14.35
CA GLU A 222 7.58 -15.79 -14.63
C GLU A 222 8.55 -14.97 -15.50
N ARG A 223 8.04 -13.99 -16.26
CA ARG A 223 8.84 -13.08 -17.10
C ARG A 223 9.30 -11.86 -16.30
N GLY A 224 8.87 -11.74 -15.05
CA GLY A 224 9.12 -10.59 -14.20
C GLY A 224 8.28 -9.36 -14.59
N GLU A 225 7.16 -9.55 -15.28
CA GLU A 225 6.17 -8.50 -15.52
C GLU A 225 5.16 -8.42 -14.37
N VAL A 226 4.57 -7.24 -14.15
CA VAL A 226 3.54 -7.07 -13.12
C VAL A 226 2.28 -7.83 -13.53
N ALA A 227 1.96 -8.88 -12.78
CA ALA A 227 0.77 -9.70 -12.95
C ALA A 227 -0.43 -9.07 -12.24
N GLU A 228 -0.23 -8.61 -11.01
CA GLU A 228 -1.27 -8.04 -10.15
C GLU A 228 -0.66 -7.03 -9.17
N ILE A 229 -1.35 -5.91 -8.96
CA ILE A 229 -1.23 -5.04 -7.80
C ILE A 229 -2.51 -5.24 -6.98
N ALA A 230 -2.36 -5.67 -5.73
CA ALA A 230 -3.41 -6.11 -4.81
C ALA A 230 -3.53 -5.19 -3.59
N ASP A 231 -4.48 -5.46 -2.69
CA ASP A 231 -4.74 -4.68 -1.45
C ASP A 231 -5.20 -3.23 -1.71
N TRP A 232 -6.38 -3.10 -2.31
CA TRP A 232 -7.02 -1.83 -2.68
C TRP A 232 -7.83 -1.17 -1.56
N GLU A 233 -7.66 -1.63 -0.33
CA GLU A 233 -8.43 -1.16 0.83
C GLU A 233 -8.18 0.32 1.14
N ASN A 234 -6.97 0.80 0.87
CA ASN A 234 -6.52 2.14 1.17
C ASN A 234 -6.61 3.10 -0.03
N ILE A 235 -7.34 2.72 -1.08
CA ILE A 235 -7.53 3.58 -2.25
C ILE A 235 -8.15 4.92 -1.83
N HIS A 236 -7.61 6.03 -2.34
CA HIS A 236 -8.06 7.38 -1.97
C HIS A 236 -7.65 8.43 -2.99
N LEU A 237 -8.13 9.67 -2.83
CA LEU A 237 -7.61 10.81 -3.57
C LEU A 237 -6.46 11.46 -2.82
N GLY A 238 -5.24 11.37 -3.36
CA GLY A 238 -4.03 11.77 -2.67
C GLY A 238 -2.99 12.42 -3.59
N ASN A 239 -1.85 12.78 -2.97
CA ASN A 239 -0.69 13.30 -3.70
C ASN A 239 -0.06 12.17 -4.54
N PRO A 240 0.22 12.38 -5.84
CA PRO A 240 0.76 11.34 -6.73
C PRO A 240 2.12 10.79 -6.29
N ALA A 241 2.94 11.56 -5.59
CA ALA A 241 4.24 11.10 -5.11
C ALA A 241 4.11 10.13 -3.93
N ARG A 242 2.98 10.08 -3.22
CA ARG A 242 2.82 9.29 -2.00
C ARG A 242 2.95 7.79 -2.28
N ASP A 243 2.29 7.29 -3.32
CA ASP A 243 2.40 5.87 -3.72
C ASP A 243 3.83 5.49 -4.10
N LEU A 244 4.50 6.32 -4.90
CA LEU A 244 5.89 6.07 -5.33
C LEU A 244 6.87 6.16 -4.16
N THR A 245 6.64 7.11 -3.25
CA THR A 245 7.44 7.25 -2.02
C THR A 245 7.27 5.99 -1.19
N ASN A 246 6.04 5.60 -0.89
CA ASN A 246 5.75 4.41 -0.08
C ASN A 246 6.36 3.14 -0.69
N LEU A 247 6.22 2.96 -2.00
CA LEU A 247 6.84 1.85 -2.72
C LEU A 247 8.36 1.85 -2.50
N ILE A 248 9.04 2.97 -2.74
CA ILE A 248 10.50 3.05 -2.62
C ILE A 248 10.94 2.84 -1.16
N LEU A 249 10.25 3.40 -0.17
CA LEU A 249 10.61 3.24 1.24
C LEU A 249 10.48 1.79 1.70
N THR A 250 9.37 1.16 1.36
CA THR A 250 9.02 -0.19 1.84
C THR A 250 9.68 -1.29 1.04
N SER A 251 10.09 -1.02 -0.20
CA SER A 251 10.43 -2.06 -1.17
C SER A 251 11.84 -1.97 -1.75
N ALA A 252 12.53 -0.83 -1.66
CA ALA A 252 13.88 -0.69 -2.20
C ALA A 252 14.96 -0.91 -1.13
N SER A 253 16.15 -1.30 -1.58
CA SER A 253 17.34 -1.23 -0.73
C SER A 253 17.69 0.24 -0.40
N PRO A 254 18.37 0.51 0.74
CA PRO A 254 18.79 1.86 1.10
C PRO A 254 19.66 2.53 0.02
N SER A 255 20.54 1.75 -0.61
CA SER A 255 21.41 2.22 -1.70
C SER A 255 20.61 2.68 -2.92
N LEU A 256 19.59 1.93 -3.32
CA LEU A 256 18.71 2.29 -4.44
C LEU A 256 17.88 3.52 -4.09
N ARG A 257 17.24 3.53 -2.91
CA ARG A 257 16.43 4.66 -2.45
C ARG A 257 17.21 5.97 -2.46
N ARG A 258 18.44 5.99 -1.95
CA ARG A 258 19.29 7.20 -1.95
C ARG A 258 19.73 7.57 -3.38
N LYS A 259 20.36 6.63 -4.10
CA LYS A 259 21.08 6.96 -5.36
C LYS A 259 20.23 6.94 -6.63
N GLN A 260 19.05 6.33 -6.62
CA GLN A 260 18.34 5.96 -7.85
C GLN A 260 16.83 6.25 -7.84
N PHE A 261 16.23 6.76 -6.74
CA PHE A 261 14.78 7.01 -6.68
C PHE A 261 14.28 7.92 -7.81
N MET A 262 15.07 8.94 -8.20
CA MET A 262 14.71 9.84 -9.30
C MET A 262 14.56 9.11 -10.64
N LYS A 263 15.24 7.98 -10.87
CA LYS A 263 15.04 7.19 -12.09
C LYS A 263 13.63 6.59 -12.16
N VAL A 264 13.09 6.15 -11.03
CA VAL A 264 11.71 5.66 -10.92
C VAL A 264 10.74 6.81 -11.21
N PHE A 265 11.00 7.97 -10.63
CA PHE A 265 10.16 9.18 -10.80
C PHE A 265 10.18 9.70 -12.23
N HIS A 266 11.34 9.70 -12.90
CA HIS A 266 11.45 10.08 -14.30
C HIS A 266 10.57 9.18 -15.17
N HIS A 267 10.69 7.87 -14.98
CA HIS A 267 9.96 6.89 -15.79
C HIS A 267 8.45 7.01 -15.62
N TYR A 268 8.00 7.08 -14.36
CA TYR A 268 6.62 7.40 -14.02
C TYR A 268 6.13 8.69 -14.69
N PHE A 269 6.89 9.78 -14.56
CA PHE A 269 6.47 11.10 -15.02
C PHE A 269 6.31 11.16 -16.54
N TYR A 270 7.25 10.58 -17.30
CA TYR A 270 7.15 10.60 -18.76
C TYR A 270 6.00 9.75 -19.29
N ILE A 271 5.76 8.57 -18.70
CA ILE A 271 4.57 7.77 -19.04
C ILE A 271 3.30 8.55 -18.71
N LEU A 272 3.24 9.19 -17.53
CA LEU A 272 2.10 10.00 -17.17
C LEU A 272 1.90 11.15 -18.16
N VAL A 273 2.95 11.85 -18.59
CA VAL A 273 2.85 12.90 -19.62
C VAL A 273 2.26 12.37 -20.92
N ASP A 274 2.67 11.18 -21.37
CA ASP A 274 2.17 10.56 -22.60
C ASP A 274 0.70 10.12 -22.48
N LEU A 275 0.28 9.64 -21.30
CA LEU A 275 -1.10 9.24 -21.03
C LEU A 275 -2.02 10.44 -20.79
N ARG A 276 -1.57 11.38 -19.95
CA ARG A 276 -2.28 12.58 -19.52
C ARG A 276 -1.32 13.57 -18.85
N PRO A 277 -0.99 14.69 -19.53
CA PRO A 277 -0.10 15.71 -18.98
C PRO A 277 -0.54 16.20 -17.58
N PRO A 278 0.30 16.04 -16.55
CA PRO A 278 0.00 16.51 -15.20
C PRO A 278 0.11 18.03 -15.10
N LYS A 279 -0.51 18.61 -14.07
CA LYS A 279 -0.40 20.05 -13.75
C LYS A 279 0.82 20.40 -12.89
N TYR A 280 1.80 19.52 -12.85
CA TYR A 280 3.02 19.65 -12.07
C TYR A 280 4.22 19.19 -12.89
N GLN A 281 5.40 19.61 -12.48
CA GLN A 281 6.69 19.29 -13.07
C GLN A 281 7.41 18.22 -12.27
N LEU A 282 8.32 17.53 -12.93
CA LEU A 282 9.14 16.48 -12.32
C LEU A 282 9.88 16.90 -11.03
N PRO A 283 10.44 18.13 -10.90
CA PRO A 283 11.06 18.56 -9.64
C PRO A 283 10.08 18.64 -8.46
N GLU A 284 8.79 18.85 -8.70
CA GLU A 284 7.78 18.90 -7.63
C GLU A 284 7.58 17.52 -7.01
N LEU A 285 7.64 16.45 -7.81
CA LEU A 285 7.61 15.09 -7.28
C LEU A 285 8.75 14.84 -6.29
N LYS A 286 9.95 15.38 -6.54
CA LYS A 286 11.08 15.27 -5.60
C LYS A 286 10.80 16.01 -4.29
N THR A 287 10.21 17.19 -4.36
CA THR A 287 9.79 17.94 -3.17
C THR A 287 8.77 17.13 -2.36
N TRP A 288 7.76 16.57 -3.03
CA TRP A 288 6.76 15.74 -2.37
C TRP A 288 7.30 14.42 -1.85
N PHE A 289 8.31 13.82 -2.50
CA PHE A 289 9.00 12.64 -1.97
C PHE A 289 9.60 12.94 -0.59
N ARG A 290 10.28 14.08 -0.45
CA ARG A 290 10.85 14.52 0.84
C ARG A 290 9.76 14.80 1.87
N ARG A 291 8.73 15.54 1.49
CA ARG A 291 7.62 15.90 2.40
C ARG A 291 6.86 14.66 2.91
N ASN A 292 6.57 13.70 2.03
CA ASN A 292 5.84 12.49 2.42
C ASN A 292 6.72 11.45 3.14
N HIS A 293 8.04 11.60 3.12
CA HIS A 293 8.97 10.58 3.65
C HIS A 293 8.73 10.33 5.14
N ALA A 294 8.69 11.39 5.95
CA ALA A 294 8.55 11.28 7.40
C ALA A 294 7.23 10.59 7.79
N ALA A 295 6.10 11.07 7.24
CA ALA A 295 4.78 10.49 7.48
C ALA A 295 4.73 8.99 7.13
N LEU A 296 5.27 8.61 5.97
CA LEU A 296 5.26 7.22 5.51
C LEU A 296 6.20 6.30 6.33
N VAL A 297 7.30 6.82 6.87
CA VAL A 297 8.13 6.07 7.83
C VAL A 297 7.36 5.80 9.12
N LEU A 298 6.65 6.80 9.64
CA LEU A 298 5.84 6.67 10.85
C LEU A 298 4.66 5.70 10.64
N GLU A 299 3.99 5.77 9.49
CA GLU A 299 2.92 4.83 9.10
C GLU A 299 3.44 3.40 8.90
N GLY A 300 4.72 3.23 8.55
CA GLY A 300 5.37 1.94 8.39
C GLY A 300 5.64 1.18 9.70
N ILE A 301 5.46 1.81 10.87
CA ILE A 301 5.76 1.20 12.18
C ILE A 301 4.94 -0.06 12.42
N GLU A 302 3.66 -0.04 12.08
CA GLU A 302 2.75 -1.18 12.30
C GLU A 302 3.25 -2.43 11.57
N ARG A 303 3.55 -2.29 10.27
CA ARG A 303 4.08 -3.39 9.45
C ARG A 303 5.44 -3.87 9.93
N LEU A 304 6.31 -2.95 10.37
CA LEU A 304 7.60 -3.32 10.94
C LEU A 304 7.42 -4.20 12.18
N LEU A 305 6.58 -3.78 13.13
CA LEU A 305 6.32 -4.53 14.35
C LEU A 305 5.73 -5.91 14.04
N GLU A 306 4.78 -5.98 13.12
CA GLU A 306 4.20 -7.25 12.65
C GLU A 306 5.29 -8.21 12.13
N ILE A 307 6.17 -7.76 11.22
CA ILE A 307 7.26 -8.60 10.69
C ILE A 307 8.22 -9.04 11.80
N LEU A 308 8.61 -8.13 12.69
CA LEU A 308 9.57 -8.41 13.76
C LEU A 308 9.01 -9.36 14.82
N SER A 309 7.70 -9.31 15.07
CA SER A 309 7.02 -10.13 16.07
C SER A 309 6.56 -11.48 15.54
N GLU A 310 6.06 -11.56 14.31
CA GLU A 310 5.36 -12.76 13.80
C GLU A 310 6.18 -13.63 12.84
N SER A 311 7.22 -13.08 12.20
CA SER A 311 8.02 -13.87 11.26
C SER A 311 8.95 -14.85 11.99
N ASP A 312 9.08 -16.06 11.45
CA ASP A 312 10.13 -17.00 11.87
C ASP A 312 11.45 -16.81 11.08
N ASP A 313 11.47 -15.92 10.08
CA ASP A 313 12.63 -15.64 9.24
C ASP A 313 13.47 -14.48 9.81
N GLU A 314 14.54 -14.83 10.51
CA GLU A 314 15.49 -13.87 11.12
C GLU A 314 16.17 -12.96 10.09
N GLU A 315 16.38 -13.42 8.86
CA GLU A 315 16.96 -12.57 7.82
C GLU A 315 15.94 -11.59 7.25
N LEU A 316 14.67 -11.98 7.15
CA LEU A 316 13.58 -11.06 6.83
C LEU A 316 13.47 -9.95 7.88
N LYS A 317 13.52 -10.30 9.18
CA LYS A 317 13.48 -9.33 10.29
C LYS A 317 14.60 -8.30 10.20
N LYS A 318 15.85 -8.76 10.05
CA LYS A 318 17.01 -7.87 9.91
C LYS A 318 16.89 -6.94 8.70
N LYS A 319 16.43 -7.47 7.56
CA LYS A 319 16.23 -6.65 6.35
C LYS A 319 15.12 -5.62 6.53
N ALA A 320 14.01 -5.99 7.17
CA ALA A 320 12.91 -5.08 7.45
C ALA A 320 13.34 -3.95 8.40
N ALA A 321 14.02 -4.28 9.50
CA ALA A 321 14.55 -3.30 10.45
C ALA A 321 15.58 -2.38 9.79
N LEU A 322 16.57 -2.91 9.06
CA LEU A 322 17.56 -2.11 8.34
C LEU A 322 16.90 -1.17 7.32
N ARG A 323 15.91 -1.65 6.56
CA ARG A 323 15.21 -0.86 5.55
C ARG A 323 14.44 0.29 6.19
N TRP A 324 13.71 0.02 7.26
CA TRP A 324 12.93 1.02 7.98
C TRP A 324 13.82 2.01 8.73
N GLU A 325 14.83 1.54 9.46
CA GLU A 325 15.76 2.40 10.22
C GLU A 325 16.55 3.33 9.30
N SER A 326 17.04 2.82 8.17
CA SER A 326 17.71 3.69 7.20
C SER A 326 16.77 4.70 6.52
N ALA A 327 15.47 4.42 6.43
CA ALA A 327 14.48 5.39 5.95
C ALA A 327 14.16 6.44 7.04
N LEU A 328 14.13 6.02 8.31
CA LEU A 328 14.07 6.92 9.46
C LEU A 328 15.26 7.89 9.48
N ASP A 329 16.47 7.41 9.23
CA ASP A 329 17.67 8.24 9.10
C ASP A 329 17.51 9.25 7.95
N ASP A 330 17.08 8.78 6.78
CA ASP A 330 16.88 9.65 5.61
C ASP A 330 15.84 10.75 5.89
N ALA A 331 14.75 10.42 6.57
CA ALA A 331 13.73 11.39 6.98
C ALA A 331 14.28 12.47 7.93
N VAL A 332 15.09 12.07 8.92
CA VAL A 332 15.76 13.01 9.84
C VAL A 332 16.77 13.88 9.10
N ASP A 333 17.52 13.32 8.15
CA ASP A 333 18.47 14.07 7.31
C ASP A 333 17.77 15.09 6.40
N PHE A 334 16.60 14.74 5.85
CA PHE A 334 15.78 15.69 5.10
C PHE A 334 15.31 16.85 5.98
N HIS A 335 14.83 16.55 7.19
CA HIS A 335 14.33 17.57 8.11
C HIS A 335 15.46 18.48 8.64
N SER A 336 16.60 17.90 8.99
CA SER A 336 17.75 18.63 9.55
C SER A 336 18.58 19.38 8.50
N GLY A 337 18.27 19.22 7.21
CA GLY A 337 19.03 19.82 6.11
C GLY A 337 20.39 19.16 5.86
N ASN A 338 20.66 18.01 6.50
CA ASN A 338 21.89 17.24 6.36
C ASN A 338 21.90 16.31 5.14
N TYR A 339 20.77 16.16 4.46
CA TYR A 339 20.69 15.34 3.25
C TYR A 339 21.63 15.85 2.15
N LEU A 340 22.66 15.07 1.87
CA LEU A 340 23.58 15.31 0.75
C LEU A 340 22.94 14.76 -0.53
N SER A 341 22.63 15.65 -1.47
CA SER A 341 22.06 15.29 -2.78
C SER A 341 22.93 14.26 -3.51
N ASP A 342 22.32 13.12 -3.86
CA ASP A 342 22.99 11.88 -4.29
C ASP A 342 23.49 11.89 -5.75
N GLY A 343 24.24 12.92 -6.17
CA GLY A 343 24.88 12.91 -7.50
C GLY A 343 23.88 12.90 -8.68
N GLU A 344 22.77 13.61 -8.50
CA GLU A 344 21.58 13.66 -9.38
C GLU A 344 21.83 14.08 -10.85
N GLN A 345 23.06 14.46 -11.22
CA GLN A 345 23.38 15.03 -12.53
C GLN A 345 23.63 14.02 -13.67
N THR A 346 23.63 12.71 -13.42
CA THR A 346 24.21 11.75 -14.38
C THR A 346 23.33 11.35 -15.57
N PHE A 347 22.17 11.98 -15.83
CA PHE A 347 21.43 11.75 -17.07
C PHE A 347 21.76 12.74 -18.21
N PHE A 348 22.30 13.92 -17.90
CA PHE A 348 22.68 14.91 -18.92
C PHE A 348 24.19 15.20 -19.00
N SER A 349 25.01 14.61 -18.12
CA SER A 349 26.47 14.86 -18.08
C SER A 349 27.32 13.99 -19.02
N TYR A 350 26.82 13.67 -20.23
CA TYR A 350 27.66 13.17 -21.33
C TYR A 350 27.30 13.92 -22.61
N LYS A 351 27.70 15.19 -22.64
CA LYS A 351 28.16 15.85 -23.85
C LYS A 351 29.42 16.59 -23.46
N ASP A 352 30.55 15.97 -23.77
CA ASP A 352 31.73 16.59 -24.39
C ASP A 352 32.58 15.50 -25.04
#